data_AF-A0A372RK83-F1
#
_entry.id   AF-A0A372RK83-F1
#
_cell.length_a   1.000
_cell.length_b   1.000
_cell.length_c   1.000
_cell.angle_alpha   90.00
_cell.angle_beta   90.00
_cell.angle_gamma   90.00
#
_symmetry.space_group_name_H-M   'P 1'
#
loop_
_entity.id
_entity.type
_entity.pdbx_description
1 polymer ?
#
loop_
_entity_poly.entity_id
_entity_poly.type
_entity_poly.pdbx_seq_one_letter_code
_entity_poly.pdbx_strand_id
1 'polypeptide(L)'
;MVMELKNGSLRQHLNNNFISLGWEQKLWSLYCIALGLRDIHSKGLIHQNFHCGNILSDFGQDAFITDLGLCHPANVQPSQNTQNSNKKIYGVLPYVAPEVLREKEYTQKSDIYGFGIIAYEIYTGFPPYYYIAHDEFLAMKI
;
A
#
# COMPACT_ATOMS: atom_id res chain seq x y z
N MET A 1 -2.32 21.71 -1.96
CA MET A 1 -3.37 20.67 -1.86
C MET A 1 -3.96 20.77 -0.45
N VAL A 2 -5.28 20.88 -0.31
CA VAL A 2 -5.97 20.88 1.00
C VAL A 2 -6.68 19.53 1.12
N MET A 3 -6.52 18.85 2.24
CA MET A 3 -7.07 17.51 2.51
C MET A 3 -7.88 17.55 3.81
N GLU A 4 -8.83 16.64 3.97
CA GLU A 4 -9.49 16.43 5.26
C GLU A 4 -8.47 15.99 6.31
N LEU A 5 -8.50 16.60 7.50
CA LEU A 5 -7.61 16.25 8.60
C LEU A 5 -8.13 14.97 9.28
N LYS A 6 -7.40 13.87 9.08
CA LYS A 6 -7.51 12.69 9.95
C LYS A 6 -6.33 12.67 10.93
N ASN A 7 -6.53 12.06 12.10
CA ASN A 7 -5.59 12.06 13.22
C ASN A 7 -4.33 11.19 13.03
N GLY A 8 -3.89 11.00 11.78
CA GLY A 8 -2.68 10.29 11.42
C GLY A 8 -2.89 9.19 10.38
N SER A 9 -1.82 8.44 10.13
CA SER A 9 -1.87 7.28 9.24
C SER A 9 -2.50 6.07 9.93
N LEU A 10 -3.01 5.14 9.13
CA LEU A 10 -3.49 3.83 9.56
C LEU A 10 -2.43 3.13 10.41
N ARG A 11 -1.15 3.24 10.05
CA ARG A 11 -0.03 2.68 10.84
C ARG A 11 0.06 3.30 12.24
N GLN A 12 -0.08 4.61 12.36
CA GLN A 12 -0.06 5.31 13.64
C GLN A 12 -1.26 4.92 14.50
N HIS A 13 -2.45 4.84 13.90
CA HIS A 13 -3.67 4.43 14.62
C HIS A 13 -3.62 2.99 15.11
N LEU A 14 -3.09 2.07 14.31
CA LEU A 14 -2.86 0.69 14.74
C LEU A 14 -1.87 0.67 15.93
N ASN A 15 -0.78 1.42 15.90
CA ASN A 15 0.16 1.44 17.04
C ASN A 15 -0.49 1.93 18.35
N ASN A 16 -1.35 2.95 18.25
CA ASN A 16 -1.91 3.61 19.43
C ASN A 16 -3.14 2.91 20.00
N ASN A 17 -3.93 2.24 19.14
CA ASN A 17 -5.28 1.81 19.50
C ASN A 17 -5.58 0.34 19.19
N PHE A 18 -4.62 -0.47 18.72
CA PHE A 18 -4.92 -1.83 18.24
C PHE A 18 -5.73 -2.68 19.23
N ILE A 19 -5.43 -2.60 20.53
CA ILE A 19 -6.10 -3.38 21.59
C ILE A 19 -7.59 -3.00 21.72
N SER A 20 -7.94 -1.73 21.46
CA SER A 20 -9.32 -1.25 21.56
C SER A 20 -10.13 -1.41 20.27
N LEU A 21 -9.50 -1.79 19.15
CA LEU A 21 -10.18 -1.96 17.87
C LEU A 21 -10.97 -3.26 17.80
N GLY A 22 -12.29 -3.13 17.64
CA GLY A 22 -13.19 -4.25 17.37
C GLY A 22 -13.08 -4.79 15.94
N TRP A 23 -13.54 -6.03 15.73
CA TRP A 23 -13.53 -6.66 14.39
C TRP A 23 -14.37 -5.91 13.37
N GLU A 24 -15.51 -5.36 13.78
CA GLU A 24 -16.38 -4.57 12.91
C GLU A 24 -15.64 -3.35 12.35
N GLN A 25 -14.92 -2.61 13.20
CA GLN A 25 -14.12 -1.46 12.80
C GLN A 25 -12.98 -1.84 11.84
N LYS A 26 -12.33 -2.98 12.10
CA LYS A 26 -11.26 -3.50 11.24
C LYS A 26 -11.78 -3.87 9.84
N LEU A 27 -12.90 -4.59 9.79
CA LEU A 27 -13.54 -4.98 8.52
C LEU A 27 -14.08 -3.77 7.77
N TRP A 28 -14.67 -2.81 8.48
CA TRP A 28 -15.14 -1.56 7.90
C TRP A 28 -13.99 -0.75 7.30
N SER A 29 -12.88 -0.60 8.02
CA SER A 29 -11.68 0.07 7.50
C SER A 29 -11.16 -0.61 6.24
N LEU A 30 -11.07 -1.95 6.22
CA LEU A 30 -10.67 -2.70 5.02
C LEU A 30 -11.61 -2.49 3.84
N TYR A 31 -12.91 -2.44 4.10
CA TYR A 31 -13.92 -2.15 3.09
C TYR A 31 -13.71 -0.74 2.50
N CYS A 32 -13.56 0.29 3.32
CA CYS A 32 -13.30 1.66 2.86
C CYS A 32 -11.99 1.77 2.06
N ILE A 33 -10.92 1.12 2.52
CA ILE A 33 -9.64 1.08 1.79
C ILE A 33 -9.81 0.42 0.42
N ALA A 34 -10.55 -0.70 0.34
CA ALA A 34 -10.82 -1.39 -0.92
C ALA A 34 -11.63 -0.53 -1.89
N LEU A 35 -12.61 0.24 -1.41
CA LEU A 35 -13.36 1.20 -2.23
C LEU A 35 -12.44 2.29 -2.79
N GLY A 36 -11.59 2.90 -1.95
CA GLY A 36 -10.63 3.90 -2.40
C GLY A 36 -9.67 3.35 -3.46
N LEU A 37 -9.16 2.14 -3.26
CA LEU A 37 -8.22 1.52 -4.21
C LEU A 37 -8.92 1.18 -5.53
N ARG A 38 -10.15 0.66 -5.47
CA ARG A 38 -10.99 0.43 -6.65
C ARG A 38 -11.20 1.73 -7.42
N ASP A 39 -11.43 2.84 -6.74
CA ASP A 39 -11.66 4.13 -7.41
C ASP A 39 -10.40 4.63 -8.14
N ILE A 40 -9.20 4.40 -7.59
CA ILE A 40 -7.92 4.65 -8.28
C ILE A 40 -7.80 3.74 -9.52
N HIS A 41 -8.02 2.44 -9.35
CA HIS A 41 -7.91 1.45 -10.43
C HIS A 41 -8.93 1.67 -11.54
N SER A 42 -10.14 2.13 -11.22
CA SER A 42 -11.20 2.44 -12.19
C SER A 42 -10.82 3.59 -13.13
N LYS A 43 -9.91 4.47 -12.70
CA LYS A 43 -9.33 5.55 -13.52
C LYS A 43 -8.15 5.07 -14.37
N GLY A 44 -7.87 3.76 -14.38
CA GLY A 44 -6.74 3.17 -15.08
C GLY A 44 -5.39 3.51 -14.46
N LEU A 45 -5.36 3.86 -13.17
CA LEU A 45 -4.14 4.21 -12.44
C LEU A 45 -3.65 3.04 -11.59
N ILE A 46 -2.35 3.07 -11.26
CA ILE A 46 -1.66 2.20 -10.29
C ILE A 46 -1.01 3.12 -9.26
N HIS A 47 -1.11 2.79 -7.97
CA HIS A 47 -0.58 3.60 -6.88
C HIS A 47 0.94 3.46 -6.68
N GLN A 48 1.49 2.24 -6.82
CA GLN A 48 2.90 1.85 -6.64
C GLN A 48 3.48 1.97 -5.23
N ASN A 49 3.04 2.93 -4.42
CA ASN A 49 3.47 3.13 -3.04
C ASN A 49 2.32 2.89 -2.03
N PHE A 50 1.62 1.78 -2.18
CA PHE A 50 0.42 1.47 -1.41
C PHE A 50 0.75 0.71 -0.10
N HIS A 51 0.70 1.42 1.04
CA HIS A 51 1.01 0.86 2.36
C HIS A 51 0.28 1.61 3.49
N CYS A 52 0.28 1.07 4.72
CA CYS A 52 -0.43 1.65 5.88
C CYS A 52 0.02 3.07 6.28
N GLY A 53 1.18 3.52 5.82
CA GLY A 53 1.65 4.90 6.04
C GLY A 53 0.96 5.92 5.13
N ASN A 54 0.51 5.48 3.96
CA ASN A 54 -0.16 6.30 2.95
C ASN A 54 -1.69 6.19 3.00
N ILE A 55 -2.23 5.61 4.07
CA ILE A 55 -3.66 5.55 4.35
C ILE A 55 -3.94 6.42 5.56
N LEU A 56 -4.83 7.39 5.44
CA LEU A 56 -5.37 8.14 6.57
C LEU A 56 -6.65 7.47 7.05
N SER A 57 -6.65 6.95 8.28
CA SER A 57 -7.83 6.32 8.87
C SER A 57 -7.71 6.32 10.39
N ASP A 58 -8.81 6.64 11.07
CA ASP A 58 -8.95 6.57 12.53
C ASP A 58 -9.77 5.35 12.99
N PHE A 59 -10.11 4.43 12.07
CA PHE A 59 -11.04 3.32 12.29
C PHE A 59 -12.45 3.76 12.75
N GLY A 60 -12.81 5.03 12.56
CA GLY A 60 -14.12 5.58 12.89
C GLY A 60 -15.13 5.35 11.77
N GLN A 61 -14.98 6.08 10.66
CA GLN A 61 -15.94 6.04 9.54
C GLN A 61 -15.28 5.87 8.17
N ASP A 62 -14.15 6.52 7.93
CA ASP A 62 -13.55 6.57 6.59
C ASP A 62 -12.07 6.20 6.58
N ALA A 63 -11.59 5.81 5.41
CA ALA A 63 -10.19 5.63 5.10
C ALA A 63 -9.86 6.30 3.77
N PHE A 64 -8.79 7.10 3.73
CA PHE A 64 -8.39 7.85 2.54
C PHE A 64 -7.00 7.42 2.10
N ILE A 65 -6.88 7.08 0.82
CA ILE A 65 -5.58 6.79 0.19
C ILE A 65 -4.93 8.12 -0.22
N THR A 66 -3.66 8.28 0.15
CA THR A 66 -2.87 9.50 -0.05
C THR A 66 -1.58 9.23 -0.80
N ASP A 67 -0.77 10.27 -1.05
CA ASP A 67 0.50 10.16 -1.77
C ASP A 67 0.37 9.59 -3.19
N LEU A 68 -0.50 10.24 -3.97
CA LEU A 68 -0.72 9.91 -5.38
C LEU A 68 0.41 10.41 -6.30
N GLY A 69 1.54 10.88 -5.76
CA GLY A 69 2.64 11.45 -6.54
C GLY A 69 3.36 10.44 -7.43
N LEU A 70 3.25 9.15 -7.10
CA LEU A 70 3.78 8.03 -7.89
C LEU A 70 2.69 7.33 -8.72
N CYS A 71 1.45 7.83 -8.70
CA CYS A 71 0.40 7.22 -9.51
C CYS A 71 0.70 7.35 -11.00
N HIS A 72 0.60 6.26 -11.74
CA HIS A 72 0.80 6.25 -13.18
C HIS A 72 -0.26 5.41 -13.91
N PRO A 73 -0.49 5.66 -15.20
CA PRO A 73 -1.43 4.87 -15.98
C PRO A 73 -0.98 3.42 -16.12
N ALA A 74 -1.91 2.47 -15.95
CA ALA A 74 -1.68 1.04 -16.07
C ALA A 74 -1.33 0.58 -17.49
N ASN A 75 -1.68 1.38 -18.49
CA ASN A 75 -1.51 1.04 -19.91
C ASN A 75 -0.27 1.69 -20.55
N VAL A 76 0.47 2.52 -19.81
CA VAL A 76 1.70 3.14 -20.31
C VAL A 76 2.86 2.20 -19.98
N GLN A 77 3.31 1.44 -20.98
CA GLN A 77 4.59 0.76 -20.87
C GLN A 77 5.70 1.81 -20.84
N PRO A 78 6.70 1.69 -19.95
CA PRO A 78 7.91 2.50 -20.05
C PRO A 78 8.46 2.34 -21.48
N SER A 79 8.71 3.44 -22.16
CA SER A 79 9.28 3.41 -23.51
C SER A 79 10.50 2.48 -23.54
N GLN A 80 10.58 1.57 -24.51
CA GLN A 80 11.66 0.56 -24.57
C GLN A 80 13.09 1.16 -24.61
N ASN A 81 13.22 2.47 -24.77
CA ASN A 81 14.48 3.21 -24.66
C ASN A 81 15.08 3.27 -23.24
N THR A 82 14.39 2.79 -22.19
CA THR A 82 14.94 2.70 -20.82
C THR A 82 15.50 1.33 -20.44
N GLN A 83 15.58 0.36 -21.38
CA GLN A 83 16.17 -0.96 -21.09
C GLN A 83 17.66 -0.93 -20.69
N ASN A 84 18.35 0.21 -20.86
CA ASN A 84 19.77 0.38 -20.52
C ASN A 84 20.05 1.14 -19.21
N SER A 85 19.05 1.38 -18.36
CA SER A 85 19.28 2.03 -17.06
C SER A 85 18.40 1.41 -15.97
N ASN A 86 19.03 0.77 -14.98
CA ASN A 86 18.50 0.28 -13.70
C ASN A 86 17.03 0.66 -13.43
N LYS A 87 16.11 -0.29 -13.67
CA LYS A 87 14.68 -0.09 -13.40
C LYS A 87 14.51 0.18 -11.90
N LYS A 88 14.18 1.42 -11.56
CA LYS A 88 14.02 1.83 -10.16
C LYS A 88 12.75 1.23 -9.59
N ILE A 89 12.89 0.44 -8.52
CA ILE A 89 11.78 -0.07 -7.73
C ILE A 89 11.38 1.02 -6.72
N TYR A 90 10.09 1.29 -6.63
CA TYR A 90 9.48 2.23 -5.68
C TYR A 90 8.63 1.45 -4.67
N GLY A 91 8.25 2.10 -3.58
CA GLY A 91 7.41 1.50 -2.54
C GLY A 91 8.18 1.03 -1.31
N VAL A 92 7.42 0.61 -0.31
CA VAL A 92 7.94 0.11 0.98
C VAL A 92 8.04 -1.40 0.90
N LEU A 93 9.25 -1.96 1.05
CA LEU A 93 9.63 -3.32 0.65
C LEU A 93 8.60 -4.44 0.96
N PRO A 94 8.06 -4.56 2.19
CA PRO A 94 7.06 -5.59 2.49
C PRO A 94 5.77 -5.53 1.67
N TYR A 95 5.40 -4.34 1.18
CA TYR A 95 4.18 -4.09 0.42
C TYR A 95 4.41 -4.17 -1.09
N VAL A 96 5.68 -4.25 -1.53
CA VAL A 96 6.03 -4.37 -2.93
C VAL A 96 5.77 -5.81 -3.39
N ALA A 97 5.02 -5.94 -4.48
CA ALA A 97 4.65 -7.25 -5.01
C ALA A 97 5.88 -8.03 -5.50
N PRO A 98 5.90 -9.36 -5.32
CA PRO A 98 7.06 -10.19 -5.65
C PRO A 98 7.42 -10.18 -7.14
N GLU A 99 6.44 -9.98 -8.04
CA GLU A 99 6.71 -9.77 -9.46
C GLU A 99 7.50 -8.49 -9.73
N VAL A 100 7.23 -7.43 -8.98
CA VAL A 100 7.92 -6.13 -9.11
C VAL A 100 9.34 -6.22 -8.55
N LEU A 101 9.54 -6.94 -7.44
CA LEU A 101 10.87 -7.23 -6.90
C LEU A 101 11.74 -8.03 -7.88
N ARG A 102 11.11 -8.83 -8.75
CA ARG A 102 11.74 -9.53 -9.86
C ARG A 102 11.78 -8.71 -11.15
N GLU A 103 11.78 -7.38 -10.99
CA GLU A 103 11.91 -6.38 -12.05
C GLU A 103 10.81 -6.39 -13.12
N LYS A 104 9.68 -7.06 -12.87
CA LYS A 104 8.50 -6.97 -13.76
C LYS A 104 7.79 -5.64 -13.56
N GLU A 105 6.90 -5.30 -14.49
CA GLU A 105 6.15 -4.04 -14.45
C GLU A 105 5.17 -4.00 -13.27
N TYR A 106 4.98 -2.80 -12.71
CA TYR A 106 3.88 -2.54 -11.79
C TYR A 106 2.55 -2.71 -12.55
N THR A 107 1.58 -3.29 -11.87
CA THR A 107 0.22 -3.45 -12.40
C THR A 107 -0.79 -3.13 -11.30
N GLN A 108 -2.07 -3.04 -11.65
CA GLN A 108 -3.10 -2.94 -10.61
C GLN A 108 -3.04 -4.15 -9.65
N LYS A 109 -2.61 -5.33 -10.12
CA LYS A 109 -2.43 -6.51 -9.27
C LYS A 109 -1.31 -6.34 -8.24
N SER A 110 -0.28 -5.54 -8.53
CA SER A 110 0.76 -5.27 -7.53
C SER A 110 0.24 -4.40 -6.37
N ASP A 111 -0.68 -3.47 -6.63
CA ASP A 111 -1.36 -2.76 -5.54
C ASP A 111 -2.28 -3.70 -4.73
N ILE A 112 -2.92 -4.68 -5.38
CA ILE A 112 -3.74 -5.70 -4.69
C ILE A 112 -2.89 -6.56 -3.75
N TYR A 113 -1.63 -6.87 -4.12
CA TYR A 113 -0.69 -7.50 -3.19
C TYR A 113 -0.46 -6.61 -1.97
N GLY A 114 -0.17 -5.32 -2.16
CA GLY A 114 -0.03 -4.35 -1.07
C GLY A 114 -1.27 -4.26 -0.17
N PHE A 115 -2.47 -4.33 -0.75
CA PHE A 115 -3.73 -4.42 0.00
C PHE A 115 -3.79 -5.66 0.90
N GLY A 116 -3.33 -6.83 0.41
CA GLY A 116 -3.24 -8.04 1.21
C GLY A 116 -2.30 -7.88 2.41
N ILE A 117 -1.18 -7.18 2.24
CA ILE A 117 -0.23 -6.88 3.33
C ILE A 117 -0.86 -5.92 4.35
N ILE A 118 -1.60 -4.91 3.90
CA ILE A 118 -2.37 -4.01 4.78
C ILE A 118 -3.43 -4.80 5.58
N ALA A 119 -4.12 -5.75 4.94
CA ALA A 119 -5.09 -6.60 5.62
C ALA A 119 -4.46 -7.48 6.71
N TYR A 120 -3.29 -8.06 6.42
CA TYR A 120 -2.51 -8.79 7.41
C TYR A 120 -2.10 -7.89 8.61
N GLU A 121 -1.73 -6.65 8.33
CA GLU A 121 -1.31 -5.68 9.36
C GLU A 121 -2.47 -5.19 10.22
N ILE A 122 -3.66 -4.97 9.64
CA ILE A 122 -4.89 -4.70 10.39
C ILE A 122 -5.31 -5.91 11.24
N TYR A 123 -5.11 -7.13 10.73
CA TYR A 123 -5.42 -8.37 11.44
C TYR A 123 -4.50 -8.57 12.65
N THR A 124 -3.19 -8.45 12.45
CA THR A 124 -2.16 -8.75 13.48
C THR A 124 -1.80 -7.57 14.37
N GLY A 125 -1.98 -6.35 13.89
CA GLY A 125 -1.50 -5.12 14.52
C GLY A 125 -0.01 -4.84 14.29
N PHE A 126 0.75 -5.81 13.80
CA PHE A 126 2.20 -5.71 13.63
C PHE A 126 2.58 -5.28 12.22
N PRO A 127 3.65 -4.48 12.06
CA PRO A 127 4.26 -4.26 10.76
C PRO A 127 4.62 -5.60 10.09
N PRO A 128 4.47 -5.70 8.76
CA PRO A 128 4.85 -6.92 8.05
C PRO A 128 6.35 -7.19 8.21
N TYR A 129 6.69 -8.45 8.47
CA TYR A 129 8.07 -8.89 8.75
C TYR A 129 8.75 -8.10 9.88
N TYR A 130 8.04 -7.68 10.93
CA TYR A 130 8.60 -6.86 12.03
C TYR A 130 9.83 -7.46 12.74
N TYR A 131 10.10 -8.75 12.56
CA TYR A 131 11.23 -9.47 13.15
C TYR A 131 12.41 -9.69 12.17
N ILE A 132 12.31 -9.16 10.94
CA ILE A 132 13.35 -9.26 9.90
C ILE A 132 13.70 -7.85 9.44
N ALA A 133 14.98 -7.57 9.18
CA ALA A 133 15.39 -6.32 8.56
C ALA A 133 14.76 -6.19 7.16
N HIS A 134 14.31 -4.98 6.80
CA HIS A 134 13.73 -4.70 5.48
C HIS A 134 14.83 -4.31 4.50
N ASP A 135 15.68 -5.29 4.16
CA ASP A 135 16.85 -5.14 3.31
C ASP A 135 16.78 -6.06 2.07
N GLU A 136 17.87 -6.13 1.31
CA GLU A 136 17.99 -6.97 0.11
C GLU A 136 17.72 -8.47 0.39
N PHE A 137 18.02 -8.95 1.59
CA PHE A 137 17.73 -10.34 1.95
C PHE A 137 16.24 -10.61 2.05
N LEU A 138 15.48 -9.66 2.63
CA LEU A 138 14.03 -9.77 2.63
C LEU A 138 13.46 -9.68 1.21
N ALA A 139 14.01 -8.79 0.37
CA ALA A 139 13.58 -8.65 -1.03
C ALA A 139 13.73 -9.96 -1.82
N MET A 140 14.82 -10.71 -1.60
CA MET A 140 15.05 -12.00 -2.25
C MET A 140 14.17 -13.14 -1.71
N LYS A 141 13.60 -12.98 -0.50
CA LYS A 141 12.79 -14.01 0.15
C LYS A 141 11.31 -13.95 -0.23
N ILE A 142 10.83 -12.78 -0.69
CA ILE A 142 9.44 -12.51 -1.08
C ILE A 142 9.18 -12.94 -2.54
#